data_AF-A0AAN6TBD4-F1
#
_entry.id   AF-A0AAN6TBD4-F1
#
_cell.length_a   1.000
_cell.length_b   1.000
_cell.length_c   1.000
_cell.angle_alpha   90.00
_cell.angle_beta   90.00
_cell.angle_gamma   90.00
#
_symmetry.space_group_name_H-M   'P 1'
#
loop_
_entity.id
_entity.type
_entity.pdbx_description
1 polymer ?
#
loop_
_entity_poly.entity_id
_entity_poly.type
_entity_poly.pdbx_seq_one_letter_code
_entity_poly.pdbx_strand_id
1 'polypeptide(L)'
;MSKLELLHAYRKLLRASLRAVQFSQPSRSTVIEQLRTGFRDPNGTFDAERVRRTVWFLNAAAQERGLEHKILKNLCRVHWERMREARKTPWKLLSKMSKDQTQAKKKKKE
;
A
#
# COMPACT_ATOMS: atom_id res chain seq x y z
N MET A 1 15.06 10.21 -13.85
CA MET A 1 13.63 10.52 -13.68
C MET A 1 13.47 11.95 -13.25
N SER A 2 12.60 12.73 -13.91
CA SER A 2 12.35 14.10 -13.45
C SER A 2 11.51 14.06 -12.18
N LYS A 3 11.89 14.85 -11.16
CA LYS A 3 11.12 15.00 -9.91
C LYS A 3 9.66 15.39 -10.20
N LEU A 4 9.43 16.13 -11.27
CA LEU A 4 8.09 16.54 -11.72
C LEU A 4 7.24 15.37 -12.19
N GLU A 5 7.82 14.41 -12.91
CA GLU A 5 7.10 13.23 -13.40
C GLU A 5 6.61 12.36 -12.24
N LEU A 6 7.45 12.17 -11.23
CA LEU A 6 7.11 11.41 -10.03
C LEU A 6 5.99 12.09 -9.24
N LEU A 7 6.03 13.42 -9.10
CA LEU A 7 4.95 14.18 -8.46
C LEU A 7 3.64 14.10 -9.24
N HIS A 8 3.70 14.17 -10.57
CA HIS A 8 2.52 14.03 -11.43
C HIS A 8 1.92 12.63 -11.35
N ALA A 9 2.75 11.59 -11.38
CA ALA A 9 2.32 10.21 -11.20
C ALA A 9 1.65 10.00 -9.85
N TYR A 10 2.29 10.47 -8.76
CA TYR A 10 1.72 10.42 -7.41
C TYR A 10 0.35 11.10 -7.33
N ARG A 11 0.23 12.32 -7.85
CA ARG A 11 -1.03 13.08 -7.83
C ARG A 11 -2.14 12.40 -8.64
N LYS A 12 -1.81 11.85 -9.82
CA LYS A 12 -2.78 11.11 -10.65
C LYS A 12 -3.29 9.87 -9.93
N LEU A 13 -2.38 9.05 -9.39
CA LEU A 13 -2.74 7.86 -8.62
C LEU A 13 -3.56 8.21 -7.39
N LEU A 14 -3.14 9.22 -6.61
CA LEU A 14 -3.85 9.64 -5.41
C LEU A 14 -5.30 10.04 -5.72
N ARG A 15 -5.52 10.88 -6.74
CA ARG A 15 -6.86 11.31 -7.14
C ARG A 15 -7.73 10.15 -7.63
N ALA A 16 -7.18 9.29 -8.49
CA ALA A 16 -7.90 8.13 -9.01
C ALA A 16 -8.27 7.15 -7.88
N SER A 17 -7.34 6.89 -6.97
CA SER A 17 -7.52 6.01 -5.82
C SER A 17 -8.65 6.45 -4.90
N LEU A 18 -8.69 7.74 -4.57
CA LEU A 18 -9.70 8.30 -3.68
C LEU A 18 -11.11 8.22 -4.28
N ARG A 19 -11.22 8.44 -5.60
CA ARG A 19 -12.48 8.28 -6.33
C ARG A 19 -12.91 6.81 -6.39
N ALA A 20 -11.98 5.90 -6.68
CA ALA A 20 -12.24 4.46 -6.74
C ALA A 20 -12.80 3.90 -5.41
N VAL A 21 -12.30 4.41 -4.30
CA VAL A 21 -12.74 4.04 -2.95
C VAL A 21 -13.96 4.84 -2.47
N GLN A 22 -14.44 5.79 -3.26
CA GLN A 22 -15.54 6.70 -2.90
C GLN A 22 -15.30 7.43 -1.58
N PHE A 23 -14.04 7.74 -1.27
CA PHE A 23 -13.63 8.40 -0.03
C PHE A 23 -14.05 7.66 1.27
N SER A 24 -14.43 6.38 1.18
CA SER A 24 -14.89 5.59 2.32
C SER A 24 -13.77 5.24 3.32
N GLN A 25 -14.08 5.26 4.61
CA GLN A 25 -13.19 4.78 5.68
C GLN A 25 -13.48 3.28 5.92
N PRO A 26 -12.50 2.39 6.13
CA PRO A 26 -11.05 2.62 6.31
C PRO A 26 -10.21 2.71 5.04
N SER A 27 -10.78 2.34 3.90
CA SER A 27 -10.08 2.18 2.63
C SER A 27 -9.34 3.45 2.17
N ARG A 28 -9.91 4.64 2.41
CA ARG A 28 -9.28 5.94 2.11
C ARG A 28 -7.92 6.06 2.79
N SER A 29 -7.86 5.87 4.11
CA SER A 29 -6.60 5.96 4.85
C SER A 29 -5.61 4.89 4.39
N THR A 30 -6.09 3.67 4.16
CA THR A 30 -5.27 2.55 3.72
C THR A 30 -4.58 2.82 2.38
N VAL A 31 -5.31 3.31 1.37
CA VAL A 31 -4.72 3.56 0.05
C VAL A 31 -3.76 4.75 0.08
N ILE A 32 -4.08 5.81 0.84
CA ILE A 32 -3.16 6.95 1.01
C ILE A 32 -1.85 6.48 1.64
N GLU A 33 -1.94 5.67 2.70
CA GLU A 33 -0.76 5.14 3.40
C GLU A 33 0.08 4.27 2.47
N GLN A 34 -0.55 3.33 1.75
CA GLN A 34 0.14 2.49 0.76
C GLN A 34 0.83 3.28 -0.36
N LEU A 35 0.17 4.30 -0.90
CA LEU A 35 0.81 5.17 -1.89
C LEU A 35 1.98 5.94 -1.29
N ARG A 36 1.85 6.46 -0.07
CA ARG A 36 2.94 7.17 0.60
C ARG A 36 4.11 6.26 0.89
N THR A 37 3.88 5.04 1.38
CA THR A 37 4.96 4.08 1.65
C THR A 37 5.67 3.69 0.37
N GLY A 38 4.93 3.40 -0.71
CA GLY A 38 5.53 3.03 -1.99
C GLY A 38 6.35 4.16 -2.63
N PHE A 39 5.85 5.39 -2.64
CA PHE A 39 6.57 6.53 -3.23
C PHE A 39 7.72 7.07 -2.36
N ARG A 40 7.77 6.70 -1.07
CA ARG A 40 8.87 7.07 -0.16
C ARG A 40 9.95 6.01 -0.08
N ASP A 41 9.73 4.83 -0.64
CA ASP A 41 10.72 3.76 -0.65
C ASP A 41 11.95 4.19 -1.48
N PRO A 42 13.15 4.32 -0.88
CA PRO A 42 14.36 4.72 -1.61
C PRO A 42 14.83 3.68 -2.62
N ASN A 43 14.39 2.42 -2.49
CA ASN A 43 14.74 1.33 -3.41
C ASN A 43 13.68 1.12 -4.50
N GLY A 44 12.63 1.96 -4.53
CA GLY A 44 11.54 1.85 -5.49
C GLY A 44 11.98 2.17 -6.92
N THR A 45 11.52 1.36 -7.87
CA THR A 45 11.67 1.64 -9.31
C THR A 45 10.41 2.33 -9.85
N PHE A 46 10.62 3.40 -10.62
CA PHE A 46 9.51 4.12 -11.27
C PHE A 46 9.29 3.58 -12.68
N ASP A 47 8.06 3.13 -12.93
CA ASP A 47 7.58 2.68 -14.25
C ASP A 47 6.30 3.45 -14.61
N ALA A 48 6.42 4.35 -15.58
CA ALA A 48 5.32 5.21 -16.01
C ALA A 48 4.16 4.42 -16.64
N GLU A 49 4.46 3.32 -17.32
CA GLU A 49 3.46 2.49 -17.99
C GLU A 49 2.66 1.68 -16.96
N ARG A 50 3.34 1.17 -15.92
CA ARG A 50 2.66 0.57 -14.77
C ARG A 50 1.72 1.56 -14.09
N VAL A 51 2.17 2.81 -13.87
CA VAL A 51 1.32 3.86 -13.30
C VAL A 51 0.08 4.11 -14.17
N ARG A 52 0.25 4.18 -15.49
CA ARG A 52 -0.87 4.39 -16.42
C ARG A 52 -1.91 3.27 -16.31
N ARG A 53 -1.48 2.01 -16.29
CA ARG A 53 -2.37 0.84 -16.13
C ARG A 53 -3.09 0.85 -14.79
N THR A 54 -2.39 1.20 -13.71
CA THR A 54 -3.01 1.32 -12.38
C THR A 54 -4.05 2.44 -12.35
N VAL A 55 -3.78 3.60 -12.96
CA VAL A 55 -4.78 4.66 -13.06
C VAL A 55 -6.00 4.21 -13.85
N TRP A 56 -5.82 3.48 -14.95
CA TRP A 56 -6.93 2.92 -15.73
C TRP A 56 -7.80 1.97 -14.89
N PHE A 57 -7.16 1.03 -14.17
CA PHE A 57 -7.85 0.12 -13.25
C PHE A 57 -8.64 0.87 -12.16
N LEU A 58 -8.05 1.90 -11.55
CA LEU A 58 -8.71 2.69 -10.51
C LEU A 58 -9.89 3.49 -11.05
N ASN A 59 -9.78 4.02 -12.27
CA ASN A 59 -10.90 4.72 -12.90
C ASN A 59 -12.04 3.76 -13.23
N ALA A 60 -11.75 2.54 -13.72
CA ALA A 60 -12.76 1.51 -13.93
C ALA A 60 -13.46 1.12 -12.61
N ALA A 61 -12.70 0.93 -11.53
CA ALA A 61 -13.23 0.66 -10.19
C ALA A 61 -14.08 1.81 -9.60
N ALA A 62 -13.88 3.04 -10.08
CA ALA A 62 -14.67 4.20 -9.66
C ALA A 62 -15.98 4.32 -10.44
N GLN A 63 -15.97 3.97 -11.73
CA GLN A 63 -17.09 4.14 -12.63
C GLN A 63 -18.22 3.14 -12.35
N GLU A 64 -17.86 1.88 -12.12
CA GLU A 64 -18.83 0.79 -11.96
C GLU A 64 -18.54 -0.06 -10.73
N ARG A 65 -19.59 -0.68 -10.16
CA ARG A 65 -19.45 -1.68 -9.08
C ARG A 65 -19.08 -3.07 -9.65
N GLY A 66 -18.12 -3.07 -10.57
CA GLY A 66 -17.62 -4.24 -11.26
C GLY A 66 -16.64 -5.07 -10.43
N LEU A 67 -15.89 -5.91 -11.13
CA LEU A 67 -14.88 -6.78 -10.54
C LEU A 67 -13.72 -5.98 -9.95
N GLU A 68 -13.31 -4.91 -10.62
CA GLU A 68 -12.26 -3.97 -10.22
C GLU A 68 -12.58 -3.32 -8.87
N HIS A 69 -13.82 -2.87 -8.70
CA HIS A 69 -14.30 -2.30 -7.44
C HIS A 69 -14.25 -3.34 -6.31
N LYS A 70 -14.72 -4.57 -6.57
CA LYS A 70 -14.69 -5.67 -5.59
C LYS A 70 -13.26 -6.05 -5.20
N ILE A 71 -12.35 -6.14 -6.17
CA ILE A 71 -10.93 -6.40 -5.92
C ILE A 71 -10.34 -5.31 -5.04
N LEU A 72 -10.50 -4.04 -5.42
CA LEU A 72 -9.95 -2.92 -4.67
C LEU A 72 -10.48 -2.87 -3.23
N LYS A 73 -11.79 -3.07 -3.06
CA LYS A 73 -12.45 -3.13 -1.74
C LYS A 73 -11.86 -4.25 -0.88
N ASN A 74 -11.70 -5.45 -1.43
CA ASN A 74 -11.16 -6.59 -0.71
C ASN A 74 -9.69 -6.39 -0.34
N LEU A 75 -8.88 -5.85 -1.25
CA LEU A 75 -7.48 -5.51 -0.96
C LEU A 75 -7.37 -4.50 0.17
N CYS A 76 -8.17 -3.42 0.13
CA CYS A 76 -8.19 -2.43 1.21
C CYS A 76 -8.61 -3.06 2.54
N ARG A 77 -9.65 -3.92 2.52
CA ARG A 77 -10.15 -4.59 3.72
C ARG A 77 -9.09 -5.51 4.32
N VAL A 78 -8.50 -6.40 3.53
CA VAL A 78 -7.47 -7.34 3.97
C VAL A 78 -6.26 -6.59 4.51
N HIS A 79 -5.82 -5.54 3.83
CA HIS A 79 -4.69 -4.75 4.30
C HIS A 79 -4.99 -4.08 5.65
N TRP A 80 -6.16 -3.47 5.79
CA TRP A 80 -6.57 -2.84 7.03
C TRP A 80 -6.67 -3.84 8.18
N GLU A 81 -7.22 -5.03 7.95
CA GLU A 81 -7.30 -6.10 8.95
C GLU A 81 -5.91 -6.55 9.40
N ARG A 82 -4.98 -6.79 8.47
CA ARG A 82 -3.58 -7.14 8.80
C ARG A 82 -2.91 -6.07 9.65
N MET A 83 -3.10 -4.80 9.30
CA MET A 83 -2.55 -3.68 10.08
C MET A 83 -3.20 -3.57 11.47
N ARG A 84 -4.49 -3.88 11.57
CA ARG A 84 -5.21 -3.90 12.84
C ARG A 84 -4.72 -5.02 13.75
N GLU A 85 -4.46 -6.20 13.21
CA GLU A 85 -3.88 -7.34 13.95
C GLU A 85 -2.44 -7.07 14.39
N ALA A 86 -1.62 -6.48 13.52
CA ALA A 86 -0.25 -6.08 13.84
C ALA A 86 -0.19 -5.02 14.97
N ARG A 87 -1.22 -4.19 15.12
CA ARG A 87 -1.34 -3.25 16.25
C ARG A 87 -1.78 -3.91 17.55
N LYS A 88 -2.51 -5.02 17.49
CA LYS A 88 -2.94 -5.78 18.68
C LYS A 88 -1.80 -6.58 19.29
N THR A 89 -0.75 -6.87 18.52
CA THR A 89 0.38 -7.67 19.00
C THR A 89 1.08 -6.91 20.14
N PRO A 90 1.15 -7.48 21.36
CA PRO A 90 1.79 -6.81 22.48
C PRO A 90 3.25 -6.48 22.15
N TRP A 91 3.70 -5.28 22.50
CA TRP A 91 5.08 -4.84 22.26
C TRP A 91 6.14 -5.80 22.87
N LYS A 92 5.78 -6.53 23.93
CA LYS A 92 6.61 -7.59 24.55
C LYS A 92 6.85 -8.78 23.62
N LEU A 93 5.87 -9.15 22.80
CA LEU A 93 6.00 -10.22 21.81
C LEU A 93 6.88 -9.76 20.64
N LEU A 94 6.68 -8.53 20.16
CA LEU A 94 7.52 -7.94 19.11
C LEU A 94 8.99 -7.84 19.52
N SER A 95 9.27 -7.45 20.77
CA SER A 95 10.64 -7.38 21.28
C SER A 95 11.29 -8.76 21.40
N LYS A 96 10.52 -9.79 21.79
CA LYS A 96 10.98 -11.18 21.81
C LYS A 96 11.28 -11.70 20.39
N MET A 97 10.37 -11.50 19.44
CA MET A 97 10.58 -11.89 18.03
C MET A 97 11.81 -11.22 17.40
N SER A 98 12.07 -9.95 17.71
CA SER A 98 13.25 -9.22 17.23
C SER A 98 14.56 -9.81 17.79
N LYS A 99 14.57 -10.18 19.08
CA LYS A 99 15.72 -10.86 19.70
C LYS A 99 15.95 -12.22 19.04
N ASP A 100 14.89 -13.00 18.80
CA ASP A 100 14.97 -14.33 18.18
C ASP A 100 15.51 -14.25 16.74
N GLN A 101 15.06 -13.27 15.94
CA GLN A 101 15.60 -13.04 14.58
C GLN A 101 17.09 -12.66 14.59
N THR A 102 17.51 -11.87 15.58
CA THR A 102 18.92 -11.46 15.73
C THR A 102 19.79 -12.66 16.09
N GLN A 103 19.32 -13.53 16.99
CA GLN A 103 20.01 -14.77 17.35
C GLN A 103 20.08 -15.76 16.17
N ALA A 104 18.99 -15.91 15.41
CA ALA A 104 18.97 -16.76 14.22
C ALA A 104 19.96 -16.27 13.14
N LYS A 105 20.09 -14.95 12.95
CA LYS A 105 21.09 -14.37 12.04
C LYS A 105 22.53 -14.58 12.52
N LYS A 106 22.79 -14.55 13.83
CA LYS A 106 24.11 -14.85 14.40
C LYS A 106 24.48 -16.33 14.18
N LYS A 107 23.57 -17.26 14.49
CA LYS A 107 23.78 -18.71 14.29
C LYS A 107 23.97 -19.13 12.83
N LYS A 108 23.49 -18.36 11.87
CA LYS A 108 23.68 -18.62 10.43
C LYS A 108 25.02 -18.13 9.88
N LYS A 109 25.78 -17.40 10.69
CA LYS A 109 27.05 -16.75 10.32
C LYS A 109 28.26 -17.44 10.96
N GLU A 110 28.03 -18.27 11.98
CA GLU A 110 28.95 -19.30 12.50
C GLU A 110 28.81 -20.57 11.66
#